data_AF-A0AAV8YJ90-F1
#
_entry.id   AF-A0AAV8YJ90-F1
#
_cell.length_a   1.000
_cell.length_b   1.000
_cell.length_c   1.000
_cell.angle_alpha   90.00
_cell.angle_beta   90.00
_cell.angle_gamma   90.00
#
_symmetry.space_group_name_H-M   'P 1'
#
loop_
_entity.id
_entity.type
_entity.pdbx_description
1 polymer ?
#
loop_
_entity_poly.entity_id
_entity_poly.type
_entity_poly.pdbx_seq_one_letter_code
_entity_poly.pdbx_strand_id
1 'polypeptide(L)'
;MSKIFTPTNQIRLTNVAVVRIKKGGKRFEIACYRNKVVSWRNQVEKDIDEVLQTHTVFVNVSKGQVAKKEDLIKAFGKDDQTEICKDILAKGELQVSDKERHSQIEQLFKDIATTVADKCINPDVKRPFPVTIIEKAMKDVHYSVKPNQSAKQQALHVIKLLKDLMPIERAKMRLKVNCKGKAAKKLKEKLVKMEDVEIEKEERDQDEITILFLVDPGHFKEIDGLVQSESKGSAFLEIMSYKEVVLTDEYF
;
A
#
# COMPACT_ATOMS: atom_id res chain seq x y z
N MET A 1 24.74 12.05 55.53
CA MET A 1 24.28 11.34 54.32
C MET A 1 25.50 11.02 53.47
N SER A 2 25.82 9.74 53.32
CA SER A 2 26.98 9.26 52.56
C SER A 2 26.85 9.65 51.10
N LYS A 3 27.76 10.51 50.61
CA LYS A 3 27.91 10.83 49.19
C LYS A 3 28.55 9.62 48.51
N ILE A 4 27.76 8.89 47.72
CA ILE A 4 28.27 7.81 46.87
C ILE A 4 29.07 8.46 45.74
N PHE A 5 30.38 8.17 45.69
CA PHE A 5 31.35 8.74 44.74
C PHE A 5 31.45 7.95 43.42
N THR A 6 30.74 6.82 43.31
CA THR A 6 30.63 6.08 42.06
C THR A 6 29.45 6.63 41.23
N PRO A 7 29.59 6.77 39.90
CA PRO A 7 28.45 7.07 39.07
C PRO A 7 27.40 5.98 39.27
N THR A 8 26.15 6.39 39.52
CA THR A 8 25.01 5.48 39.64
C THR A 8 25.04 4.53 38.43
N ASN A 9 25.06 3.22 38.69
CA ASN A 9 25.23 2.17 37.68
C ASN A 9 23.96 2.06 36.82
N GLN A 10 23.65 3.10 36.04
CA GLN A 10 22.46 3.21 35.21
C GLN A 10 22.81 2.76 33.81
N ILE A 11 22.62 1.46 33.55
CA ILE A 11 22.75 0.89 32.21
C ILE A 11 21.52 1.36 31.40
N ARG A 12 21.74 2.31 30.49
CA ARG A 12 20.71 2.72 29.51
C ARG A 12 20.96 1.93 28.24
N LEU A 13 20.05 1.01 27.91
CA LEU A 13 20.05 0.40 26.60
C LEU A 13 19.76 1.48 25.56
N THR A 14 20.75 1.82 24.75
CA THR A 14 20.61 2.75 23.63
C THR A 14 20.00 1.99 22.45
N ASN A 15 19.02 2.59 21.77
CA ASN A 15 18.35 2.04 20.58
C ASN A 15 17.47 0.79 20.79
N VAL A 16 16.66 0.76 21.86
CA VAL A 16 15.65 -0.29 22.07
C VAL A 16 14.31 0.09 21.45
N ALA A 17 13.73 -0.81 20.66
CA ALA A 17 12.33 -0.73 20.28
C ALA A 17 11.47 -1.54 21.26
N VAL A 18 10.32 -1.00 21.62
CA VAL A 18 9.42 -1.62 22.59
C VAL A 18 8.18 -2.12 21.86
N VAL A 19 7.87 -3.41 22.01
CA VAL A 19 6.59 -3.96 21.58
C VAL A 19 5.72 -4.15 22.83
N ARG A 20 4.52 -3.58 22.82
CA ARG A 20 3.59 -3.58 23.94
C ARG A 20 2.37 -4.43 23.64
N ILE A 21 1.91 -5.18 24.62
CA ILE A 21 0.58 -5.80 24.61
C ILE A 21 -0.14 -5.52 25.93
N LYS A 22 -1.47 -5.39 25.88
CA LYS A 22 -2.32 -5.32 27.07
C LYS A 22 -3.17 -6.58 27.14
N LYS A 23 -2.97 -7.39 28.17
CA LYS A 23 -3.68 -8.66 28.37
C LYS A 23 -3.92 -8.91 29.86
N GLY A 24 -5.11 -9.41 30.23
CA GLY A 24 -5.44 -9.68 31.63
C GLY A 24 -5.38 -8.44 32.54
N GLY A 25 -5.72 -7.26 32.01
CA GLY A 25 -5.67 -5.99 32.76
C GLY A 25 -4.27 -5.42 33.00
N LYS A 26 -3.20 -6.15 32.65
CA LYS A 26 -1.80 -5.71 32.79
C LYS A 26 -1.17 -5.41 31.44
N ARG A 27 -0.12 -4.57 31.47
CA ARG A 27 0.69 -4.24 30.30
C ARG A 27 1.95 -5.07 30.35
N PHE A 28 2.32 -5.64 29.22
CA PHE A 28 3.55 -6.39 29.02
C PHE A 28 4.30 -5.79 27.84
N GLU A 29 5.60 -5.68 27.98
CA GLU A 29 6.51 -5.05 27.04
C GLU A 29 7.74 -5.93 26.84
N ILE A 30 8.27 -5.93 25.63
CA ILE A 30 9.51 -6.64 25.29
C ILE A 30 10.50 -5.68 24.64
N ALA A 31 11.79 -5.95 24.86
CA ALA A 31 12.90 -5.20 24.30
C ALA A 31 13.41 -5.87 23.02
N CYS A 32 13.26 -5.18 21.89
CA CYS A 32 13.61 -5.70 20.57
C CYS A 32 14.51 -4.72 19.81
N TYR A 33 15.18 -5.22 18.78
CA TYR A 33 15.87 -4.37 17.82
C TYR A 33 14.87 -3.76 16.82
N ARG A 34 15.03 -2.45 16.56
CA ARG A 34 14.06 -1.63 15.84
C ARG A 34 13.71 -2.12 14.43
N ASN A 35 14.72 -2.51 13.65
CA ASN A 35 14.51 -2.94 12.26
C ASN A 35 14.02 -4.39 12.16
N LYS A 36 14.31 -5.21 13.17
CA LYS A 36 14.09 -6.66 13.16
C LYS A 36 12.62 -7.04 13.41
N VAL A 37 11.87 -6.22 14.18
CA VAL A 37 10.45 -6.49 14.47
C VAL A 37 9.59 -6.51 13.20
N VAL A 38 9.85 -5.62 12.24
CA VAL A 38 9.11 -5.58 10.97
C VAL A 38 9.46 -6.79 10.11
N SER A 39 10.74 -7.15 10.02
CA SER A 39 11.22 -8.34 9.32
C SER A 39 10.60 -9.64 9.88
N TRP A 40 10.47 -9.73 11.20
CA TRP A 40 9.81 -10.85 11.88
C TRP A 40 8.34 -10.98 11.47
N ARG A 41 7.60 -9.86 11.42
CA ARG A 41 6.19 -9.87 10.96
C ARG A 41 6.04 -10.25 9.50
N ASN A 42 7.01 -9.88 8.68
CA ASN A 42 7.09 -10.26 7.27
C ASN A 42 7.64 -11.68 7.07
N GLN A 43 7.94 -12.43 8.15
CA GLN A 43 8.49 -13.79 8.12
C GLN A 43 9.84 -13.93 7.37
N VAL A 44 10.59 -12.83 7.27
CA VAL A 44 11.90 -12.81 6.60
C VAL A 44 12.98 -13.42 7.50
N GLU A 45 12.90 -13.14 8.80
CA GLU A 45 13.82 -13.68 9.81
C GLU A 45 13.10 -14.69 10.71
N LYS A 46 13.80 -15.78 11.04
CA LYS A 46 13.24 -16.90 11.80
C LYS A 46 13.89 -17.10 13.17
N ASP A 47 15.03 -16.43 13.42
CA ASP A 47 15.78 -16.55 14.66
C ASP A 47 15.38 -15.45 15.65
N ILE A 48 14.91 -15.87 16.82
CA ILE A 48 14.37 -14.98 17.86
C ILE A 48 15.46 -14.19 18.56
N ASP A 49 16.63 -14.78 18.70
CA ASP A 49 17.79 -14.21 19.39
C ASP A 49 18.32 -12.96 18.64
N GLU A 50 18.09 -12.88 17.32
CA GLU A 50 18.41 -11.68 16.54
C GLU A 50 17.36 -10.57 16.65
N VAL A 51 16.12 -10.92 16.98
CA VAL A 51 15.00 -9.96 17.08
C VAL A 51 14.94 -9.36 18.47
N LEU A 52 15.09 -10.19 19.51
CA LEU A 52 15.01 -9.79 20.91
C LEU A 52 16.39 -9.37 21.42
N GLN A 53 16.44 -8.33 22.24
CA GLN A 53 17.66 -8.01 22.99
C GLN A 53 17.82 -8.88 24.23
N THR A 54 16.70 -9.29 24.81
CA THR A 54 16.67 -10.11 26.04
C THR A 54 15.40 -10.95 26.04
N HIS A 55 15.51 -12.20 26.48
CA HIS A 55 14.40 -13.17 26.52
C HIS A 55 13.50 -12.97 27.74
N THR A 56 13.36 -11.74 28.21
CA THR A 56 12.62 -11.39 29.44
C THR A 56 11.47 -10.47 29.12
N VAL A 57 10.30 -10.78 29.67
CA VAL A 57 9.10 -9.95 29.55
C VAL A 57 9.08 -8.91 30.66
N PHE A 58 8.89 -7.64 30.28
CA PHE A 58 8.83 -6.51 31.19
C PHE A 58 7.38 -6.03 31.36
N VAL A 59 7.08 -5.39 32.49
CA VAL A 59 5.89 -4.53 32.63
C VAL A 59 6.19 -3.15 32.04
N ASN A 60 7.44 -2.70 32.17
CA ASN A 60 7.91 -1.44 31.62
C ASN A 60 9.41 -1.55 31.26
N VAL A 61 9.73 -1.48 29.96
CA VAL A 61 11.11 -1.59 29.47
C VAL A 61 11.94 -0.37 29.88
N SER A 62 11.38 0.84 29.79
CA SER A 62 12.09 2.08 30.14
C SER A 62 12.52 2.14 31.62
N LYS A 63 11.77 1.47 32.51
CA LYS A 63 12.07 1.37 33.94
C LYS A 63 12.79 0.06 34.32
N GLY A 64 12.99 -0.86 33.38
CA GLY A 64 13.55 -2.19 33.66
C GLY A 64 12.71 -3.04 34.61
N GLN A 65 11.39 -2.82 34.68
CA GLN A 65 10.52 -3.55 35.58
C GLN A 65 10.10 -4.88 34.96
N VAL A 66 10.61 -6.00 35.48
CA VAL A 66 10.33 -7.36 34.99
C VAL A 66 8.93 -7.83 35.41
N ALA A 67 8.25 -8.58 34.56
CA ALA A 67 6.95 -9.19 34.89
C ALA A 67 7.12 -10.39 35.85
N LYS A 68 6.24 -10.48 36.85
CA LYS A 68 6.21 -11.63 37.76
C LYS A 68 5.63 -12.87 37.06
N LYS A 69 6.13 -14.05 37.39
CA LYS A 69 5.65 -15.34 36.83
C LYS A 69 4.14 -15.54 37.01
N GLU A 70 3.61 -15.19 38.18
CA GLU A 70 2.16 -15.27 38.46
C GLU A 70 1.31 -14.47 37.48
N ASP A 71 1.81 -13.31 37.04
CA ASP A 71 1.11 -12.42 36.12
C ASP A 71 1.17 -12.93 34.68
N LEU A 72 2.31 -13.53 34.31
CA LEU A 72 2.50 -14.19 33.03
C LEU A 72 1.56 -15.40 32.89
N ILE A 73 1.46 -16.24 33.92
CA ILE A 73 0.55 -17.39 33.93
C ILE A 73 -0.91 -16.94 33.85
N LYS A 74 -1.32 -15.91 34.60
CA LYS A 74 -2.68 -15.37 34.53
C LYS A 74 -3.04 -14.76 33.17
N ALA A 75 -2.09 -14.13 32.49
CA ALA A 75 -2.34 -13.44 31.22
C ALA A 75 -2.17 -14.35 29.98
N PHE A 76 -1.17 -15.24 29.98
CA PHE A 76 -0.79 -16.05 28.83
C PHE A 76 -1.03 -17.55 29.03
N GLY A 77 -1.24 -18.03 30.27
CA GLY A 77 -1.42 -19.45 30.56
C GLY A 77 -0.14 -20.28 30.42
N LYS A 78 1.01 -19.61 30.30
CA LYS A 78 2.33 -20.21 30.06
C LYS A 78 3.35 -19.61 31.04
N ASP A 79 4.38 -20.39 31.41
CA ASP A 79 5.52 -19.92 32.22
C ASP A 79 6.77 -19.65 31.36
N ASP A 80 6.85 -20.20 30.14
CA ASP A 80 7.99 -19.95 29.27
C ASP A 80 7.97 -18.53 28.70
N GLN A 81 8.95 -17.73 29.10
CA GLN A 81 9.12 -16.35 28.66
C GLN A 81 9.40 -16.26 27.16
N THR A 82 10.07 -17.26 26.57
CA THR A 82 10.43 -17.26 25.16
C THR A 82 9.19 -17.39 24.28
N GLU A 83 8.29 -18.32 24.59
CA GLU A 83 7.01 -18.45 23.91
C GLU A 83 6.13 -17.21 24.08
N ILE A 84 6.11 -16.61 25.26
CA ILE A 84 5.36 -15.38 25.51
C ILE A 84 5.91 -14.23 24.66
N CYS A 85 7.23 -14.10 24.51
CA CYS A 85 7.84 -13.12 23.62
C CYS A 85 7.39 -13.30 22.15
N LYS A 86 7.24 -14.54 21.66
CA LYS A 86 6.71 -14.79 20.30
C LYS A 86 5.27 -14.31 20.16
N ASP A 87 4.43 -14.60 21.17
CA ASP A 87 3.04 -14.15 21.20
C ASP A 87 2.94 -12.62 21.24
N ILE A 88 3.81 -11.95 22.01
CA ILE A 88 3.88 -10.48 22.10
C ILE A 88 4.38 -9.88 20.79
N LEU A 89 5.37 -10.48 20.13
CA LEU A 89 5.86 -10.01 18.82
C LEU A 89 4.76 -10.06 17.74
N ALA A 90 3.96 -11.15 17.74
CA ALA A 90 2.91 -11.37 16.76
C ALA A 90 1.66 -10.50 16.99
N LYS A 91 1.20 -10.38 18.25
CA LYS A 91 -0.07 -9.70 18.60
C LYS A 91 0.11 -8.31 19.20
N GLY A 92 1.32 -7.96 19.62
CA GLY A 92 1.61 -6.68 20.25
C GLY A 92 1.68 -5.53 19.26
N GLU A 93 1.64 -4.31 19.78
CA GLU A 93 1.83 -3.08 19.02
C GLU A 93 3.27 -2.61 19.17
N LEU A 94 3.94 -2.36 18.04
CA LEU A 94 5.27 -1.78 18.03
C LEU A 94 5.16 -0.29 18.37
N GLN A 95 5.81 0.13 19.45
CA GLN A 95 5.93 1.54 19.79
C GLN A 95 7.00 2.17 18.91
N VAL A 96 6.57 2.79 17.82
CA VAL A 96 7.43 3.62 16.97
C VAL A 96 7.69 4.97 17.65
N SER A 97 8.91 5.50 17.47
CA SER A 97 9.23 6.85 17.90
C SER A 97 8.40 7.87 17.11
N ASP A 98 8.12 9.04 17.69
CA ASP A 98 7.38 10.09 16.98
C ASP A 98 8.07 10.50 15.68
N LYS A 99 9.40 10.58 15.66
CA LYS A 99 10.17 10.89 14.43
C LYS A 99 9.96 9.84 13.34
N GLU A 100 9.93 8.56 13.71
CA GLU A 100 9.71 7.46 12.76
C GLU A 100 8.28 7.44 12.24
N ARG A 101 7.31 7.70 13.12
CA ARG A 101 5.91 7.83 12.72
C ARG A 101 5.74 8.93 11.68
N HIS A 102 6.37 10.09 11.90
CA HIS A 102 6.35 11.19 10.92
C HIS A 102 7.02 10.78 9.61
N SER A 103 8.19 10.14 9.66
CA SER A 103 8.89 9.66 8.45
C SER A 103 8.07 8.62 7.67
N GLN A 104 7.40 7.69 8.34
CA GLN A 104 6.51 6.71 7.71
C GLN A 104 5.29 7.37 7.07
N ILE A 105 4.68 8.34 7.75
CA ILE A 105 3.55 9.11 7.21
C ILE A 105 3.99 9.92 6.00
N GLU A 106 5.15 10.56 6.06
CA GLU A 106 5.70 11.35 4.95
C GLU A 106 6.06 10.47 3.74
N GLN A 107 6.64 9.29 3.98
CA GLN A 107 6.92 8.32 2.93
C GLN A 107 5.63 7.81 2.30
N LEU A 108 4.64 7.43 3.10
CA LEU A 108 3.34 6.98 2.60
C LEU A 108 2.61 8.10 1.84
N PHE A 109 2.74 9.35 2.27
CA PHE A 109 2.21 10.52 1.57
C PHE A 109 2.84 10.68 0.17
N LYS A 110 4.18 10.58 0.09
CA LYS A 110 4.93 10.61 -1.17
C LYS A 110 4.57 9.44 -2.10
N ASP A 111 4.42 8.24 -1.54
CA ASP A 111 4.02 7.05 -2.29
C ASP A 111 2.61 7.19 -2.87
N ILE A 112 1.68 7.77 -2.10
CA ILE A 112 0.33 8.07 -2.58
C ILE A 112 0.39 9.11 -3.70
N ALA A 113 1.11 10.21 -3.51
CA ALA A 113 1.25 11.26 -4.53
C ALA A 113 1.86 10.72 -5.82
N THR A 114 2.90 9.89 -5.72
CA THR A 114 3.54 9.22 -6.87
C THR A 114 2.54 8.29 -7.58
N THR A 115 1.80 7.48 -6.81
CA THR A 115 0.78 6.58 -7.37
C THR A 115 -0.35 7.34 -8.08
N VAL A 116 -0.75 8.50 -7.57
CA VAL A 116 -1.75 9.37 -8.19
C VAL A 116 -1.17 10.00 -9.47
N ALA A 117 0.05 10.52 -9.43
CA ALA A 117 0.74 11.11 -10.58
C ALA A 117 0.89 10.11 -11.73
N ASP A 118 1.19 8.85 -11.38
CA ASP A 118 1.32 7.79 -12.36
C ASP A 118 0.01 7.44 -13.06
N LYS A 119 -1.11 7.56 -12.35
CA LYS A 119 -2.42 7.08 -12.81
C LYS A 119 -3.34 8.17 -13.33
N CYS A 120 -2.98 9.45 -13.13
CA CYS A 120 -3.84 10.57 -13.49
C CYS A 120 -3.20 11.42 -14.58
N ILE A 121 -4.06 11.96 -15.43
CA ILE A 121 -3.73 12.89 -16.50
C ILE A 121 -4.59 14.13 -16.38
N ASN A 122 -4.10 15.23 -16.94
CA ASN A 122 -4.91 16.39 -17.20
C ASN A 122 -5.79 16.11 -18.44
N PRO A 123 -7.13 16.24 -18.37
CA PRO A 123 -8.01 16.01 -19.50
C PRO A 123 -7.77 16.98 -20.66
N ASP A 124 -7.37 18.22 -20.37
CA ASP A 124 -7.18 19.26 -21.40
C ASP A 124 -5.90 19.04 -22.21
N VAL A 125 -4.82 18.65 -21.52
CA VAL A 125 -3.47 18.56 -22.11
C VAL A 125 -3.07 17.11 -22.42
N LYS A 126 -3.81 16.11 -21.90
CA LYS A 126 -3.49 14.67 -21.96
C LYS A 126 -2.08 14.34 -21.47
N ARG A 127 -1.57 15.13 -20.52
CA ARG A 127 -0.24 14.94 -19.88
C ARG A 127 -0.39 14.63 -18.40
N PRO A 128 0.49 13.80 -17.83
CA PRO A 128 0.49 13.51 -16.40
C PRO A 128 0.92 14.74 -15.59
N PHE A 129 0.36 14.89 -14.39
CA PHE A 129 0.81 15.92 -13.47
C PHE A 129 2.13 15.52 -12.79
N PRO A 130 3.07 16.45 -12.58
CA PRO A 130 4.24 16.18 -11.77
C PRO A 130 3.84 15.93 -10.30
N VAL A 131 4.59 15.05 -9.64
CA VAL A 131 4.31 14.61 -8.25
C VAL A 131 4.21 15.81 -7.29
N THR A 132 5.03 16.84 -7.48
CA THR A 132 5.06 18.05 -6.63
C THR A 132 3.74 18.84 -6.67
N ILE A 133 3.04 18.87 -7.81
CA ILE A 133 1.73 19.53 -7.92
C ILE A 133 0.68 18.74 -7.16
N ILE A 134 0.71 17.42 -7.25
CA ILE A 134 -0.21 16.54 -6.52
C ILE A 134 0.06 16.59 -5.02
N GLU A 135 1.31 16.61 -4.58
CA GLU A 135 1.67 16.80 -3.17
C GLU A 135 1.13 18.11 -2.61
N LYS A 136 1.22 19.20 -3.39
CA LYS A 136 0.66 20.49 -3.01
C LYS A 136 -0.86 20.43 -2.92
N ALA A 137 -1.52 19.87 -3.94
CA ALA A 137 -2.98 19.74 -3.95
C ALA A 137 -3.49 18.86 -2.80
N MET A 138 -2.76 17.78 -2.45
CA MET A 138 -3.09 16.95 -1.28
C MET A 138 -2.95 17.71 0.05
N LYS A 139 -1.98 18.63 0.16
CA LYS A 139 -1.83 19.52 1.32
C LYS A 139 -2.93 20.56 1.40
N ASP A 140 -3.33 21.12 0.27
CA ASP A 140 -4.40 22.13 0.16
C ASP A 140 -5.77 21.54 0.56
N VAL A 141 -6.02 20.27 0.22
CA VAL A 141 -7.22 19.52 0.64
C VAL A 141 -7.11 19.00 2.09
N HIS A 142 -5.97 19.22 2.75
CA HIS A 142 -5.68 18.74 4.11
C HIS A 142 -5.93 17.22 4.28
N TYR A 143 -5.53 16.43 3.30
CA TYR A 143 -5.74 14.98 3.34
C TYR A 143 -4.90 14.31 4.44
N SER A 144 -5.57 13.60 5.35
CA SER A 144 -4.92 12.85 6.42
C SER A 144 -4.64 11.40 6.01
N VAL A 145 -3.36 11.05 5.94
CA VAL A 145 -2.89 9.72 5.55
C VAL A 145 -3.13 8.71 6.67
N LYS A 146 -3.68 7.54 6.31
CA LYS A 146 -3.96 6.45 7.26
C LYS A 146 -2.90 5.34 7.15
N PRO A 147 -2.04 5.10 8.16
CA PRO A 147 -0.99 4.08 8.08
C PRO A 147 -1.52 2.64 7.90
N ASN A 148 -2.74 2.38 8.35
CA ASN A 148 -3.36 1.05 8.30
C ASN A 148 -3.92 0.68 6.92
N GLN A 149 -3.96 1.61 5.97
CA GLN A 149 -4.53 1.39 4.64
C GLN A 149 -3.42 1.41 3.58
N SER A 150 -3.58 0.57 2.56
CA SER A 150 -2.63 0.53 1.45
C SER A 150 -2.59 1.85 0.67
N ALA A 151 -1.41 2.23 0.16
CA ALA A 151 -1.24 3.43 -0.67
C ALA A 151 -2.19 3.44 -1.88
N LYS A 152 -2.45 2.28 -2.48
CA LYS A 152 -3.36 2.14 -3.64
C LYS A 152 -4.81 2.50 -3.31
N GLN A 153 -5.32 2.04 -2.16
CA GLN A 153 -6.68 2.36 -1.73
C GLN A 153 -6.81 3.85 -1.40
N GLN A 154 -5.80 4.40 -0.72
CA GLN A 154 -5.78 5.82 -0.40
C GLN A 154 -5.67 6.70 -1.65
N ALA A 155 -4.87 6.29 -2.65
CA ALA A 155 -4.78 6.99 -3.93
C ALA A 155 -6.14 7.13 -4.63
N LEU A 156 -6.98 6.08 -4.62
CA LEU A 156 -8.33 6.15 -5.21
C LEU A 156 -9.23 7.15 -4.48
N HIS A 157 -9.09 7.26 -3.17
CA HIS A 157 -9.84 8.24 -2.38
C HIS A 157 -9.34 9.67 -2.65
N VAL A 158 -8.02 9.84 -2.71
CA VAL A 158 -7.37 11.13 -3.03
C VAL A 158 -7.77 11.62 -4.42
N ILE A 159 -7.83 10.75 -5.42
CA ILE A 159 -8.26 11.13 -6.78
C ILE A 159 -9.67 11.72 -6.79
N LYS A 160 -10.59 11.15 -6.01
CA LYS A 160 -11.95 11.67 -5.91
C LYS A 160 -11.99 13.07 -5.29
N LEU A 161 -11.22 13.27 -4.21
CA LEU A 161 -11.15 14.57 -3.53
C LEU A 161 -10.46 15.63 -4.38
N LEU A 162 -9.40 15.27 -5.10
CA LEU A 162 -8.65 16.20 -5.93
C LEU A 162 -9.44 16.65 -7.18
N LYS A 163 -10.41 15.84 -7.64
CA LYS A 163 -11.28 16.17 -8.78
C LYS A 163 -12.11 17.45 -8.55
N ASP A 164 -12.40 17.80 -7.30
CA ASP A 164 -13.16 19.00 -6.95
C ASP A 164 -12.32 20.28 -7.05
N LEU A 165 -10.99 20.19 -6.93
CA LEU A 165 -10.07 21.32 -6.92
C LEU A 165 -9.30 21.47 -8.24
N MET A 166 -9.05 20.37 -8.93
CA MET A 166 -8.27 20.30 -10.16
C MET A 166 -8.94 19.35 -11.15
N PRO A 167 -8.93 19.67 -12.47
CA PRO A 167 -9.35 18.72 -13.49
C PRO A 167 -8.31 17.59 -13.55
N ILE A 168 -8.50 16.56 -12.74
CA ILE A 168 -7.76 15.31 -12.81
C ILE A 168 -8.69 14.20 -13.28
N GLU A 169 -8.20 13.43 -14.25
CA GLU A 169 -8.89 12.24 -14.71
C GLU A 169 -7.94 11.05 -14.66
N ARG A 170 -8.48 9.86 -14.45
CA ARG A 170 -7.68 8.65 -14.46
C ARG A 170 -7.28 8.33 -15.91
N ALA A 171 -6.04 7.91 -16.11
CA ALA A 171 -5.57 7.51 -17.43
C ALA A 171 -6.35 6.28 -17.92
N LYS A 172 -6.93 6.40 -19.12
CA LYS A 172 -7.56 5.30 -19.85
C LYS A 172 -6.46 4.37 -20.40
N MET A 173 -6.76 3.07 -20.42
CA MET A 173 -5.92 2.03 -21.00
C MET A 173 -6.29 1.85 -22.47
N ARG A 174 -5.27 1.71 -23.32
CA ARG A 174 -5.45 1.39 -24.73
C ARG A 174 -5.39 -0.12 -24.91
N LEU A 175 -6.52 -0.70 -25.30
CA LEU A 175 -6.72 -2.12 -25.48
C LEU A 175 -6.91 -2.43 -26.96
N LYS A 176 -6.36 -3.57 -27.37
CA LYS A 176 -6.51 -4.14 -28.70
C LYS A 176 -7.18 -5.49 -28.56
N VAL A 177 -8.24 -5.69 -29.31
CA VAL A 177 -8.92 -6.98 -29.41
C VAL A 177 -8.86 -7.44 -30.86
N ASN A 178 -8.41 -8.67 -31.08
CA ASN A 178 -8.54 -9.34 -32.37
C ASN A 178 -9.71 -10.35 -32.29
N CYS A 179 -10.67 -10.22 -33.19
CA CYS A 179 -11.89 -11.05 -33.23
C CYS A 179 -12.31 -11.37 -34.67
N LYS A 180 -12.87 -12.57 -34.88
CA LYS A 180 -13.51 -12.93 -36.16
C LYS A 180 -14.80 -12.14 -36.41
N GLY A 181 -15.09 -11.82 -37.67
CA GLY A 181 -16.04 -10.76 -38.05
C GLY A 181 -17.45 -10.80 -37.44
N LYS A 182 -18.04 -11.98 -37.16
CA LYS A 182 -19.38 -12.08 -36.53
C LYS A 182 -19.38 -11.75 -35.03
N ALA A 183 -18.30 -12.08 -34.31
CA ALA A 183 -18.16 -11.78 -32.89
C ALA A 183 -17.78 -10.31 -32.67
N ALA A 184 -16.95 -9.75 -33.55
CA ALA A 184 -16.51 -8.36 -33.50
C ALA A 184 -17.66 -7.33 -33.57
N LYS A 185 -18.69 -7.58 -34.41
CA LYS A 185 -19.87 -6.68 -34.48
C LYS A 185 -20.68 -6.65 -33.18
N LYS A 186 -20.87 -7.81 -32.55
CA LYS A 186 -21.58 -7.91 -31.25
C LYS A 186 -20.79 -7.30 -30.11
N LEU A 187 -19.48 -7.53 -30.11
CA LEU A 187 -18.54 -6.90 -29.19
C LEU A 187 -18.61 -5.38 -29.31
N LYS A 188 -18.57 -4.85 -30.53
CA LYS A 188 -18.71 -3.41 -30.79
C LYS A 188 -20.01 -2.83 -30.24
N GLU A 189 -21.16 -3.44 -30.52
CA GLU A 189 -22.44 -2.97 -30.00
C GLU A 189 -22.50 -2.95 -28.46
N LYS A 190 -21.83 -3.91 -27.81
CA LYS A 190 -21.75 -3.96 -26.35
C LYS A 190 -20.72 -2.99 -25.78
N LEU A 191 -19.61 -2.75 -26.47
CA LEU A 191 -18.59 -1.77 -26.09
C LEU A 191 -19.13 -0.34 -26.22
N VAL A 192 -19.84 -0.02 -27.31
CA VAL A 192 -20.48 1.31 -27.51
C VAL A 192 -21.57 1.59 -26.48
N LYS A 193 -22.17 0.55 -25.87
CA LYS A 193 -23.14 0.71 -24.78
C LYS A 193 -22.49 1.05 -23.44
N MET A 194 -21.18 0.88 -23.29
CA MET A 194 -20.44 1.33 -22.11
C MET A 194 -19.99 2.77 -22.36
N GLU A 195 -20.46 3.72 -21.55
CA GLU A 195 -20.13 5.16 -21.71
C GLU A 195 -18.63 5.44 -21.59
N ASP A 196 -17.87 4.58 -20.90
CA ASP A 196 -16.44 4.78 -20.61
C ASP A 196 -15.50 4.15 -21.65
N VAL A 197 -16.02 3.70 -22.82
CA VAL A 197 -15.23 3.09 -23.89
C VAL A 197 -15.19 4.00 -25.13
N GLU A 198 -14.00 4.51 -25.46
CA GLU A 198 -13.78 5.27 -26.69
C GLU A 198 -13.10 4.39 -27.75
N ILE A 199 -13.74 4.19 -28.90
CA ILE A 199 -13.14 3.39 -29.99
C ILE A 199 -12.25 4.30 -30.84
N GLU A 200 -10.96 3.98 -30.93
CA GLU A 200 -10.00 4.77 -31.71
C GLU A 200 -9.93 4.32 -33.17
N LYS A 201 -9.74 3.02 -33.42
CA LYS A 201 -9.50 2.48 -34.77
C LYS A 201 -10.09 1.07 -34.93
N GLU A 202 -10.66 0.81 -36.11
CA GLU A 202 -11.11 -0.53 -36.55
C GLU A 202 -10.36 -0.86 -37.85
N GLU A 203 -9.54 -1.90 -37.82
CA GLU A 203 -8.88 -2.47 -39.00
C GLU A 203 -9.53 -3.80 -39.35
N ARG A 204 -9.86 -3.98 -40.63
CA ARG A 204 -10.37 -5.24 -41.18
C ARG A 204 -9.35 -5.83 -42.13
N ASP A 205 -8.74 -6.93 -41.70
CA ASP A 205 -7.91 -7.77 -42.55
C ASP A 205 -8.64 -9.08 -42.81
N GLN A 206 -9.21 -9.22 -44.02
CA GLN A 206 -9.88 -10.41 -44.53
C GLN A 206 -10.95 -11.02 -43.59
N ASP A 207 -10.57 -11.92 -42.69
CA ASP A 207 -11.44 -12.66 -41.76
C ASP A 207 -11.26 -12.24 -40.27
N GLU A 208 -10.30 -11.35 -40.00
CA GLU A 208 -9.97 -10.84 -38.67
C GLU A 208 -10.28 -9.33 -38.56
N ILE A 209 -10.91 -8.95 -37.46
CA ILE A 209 -11.20 -7.55 -37.11
C ILE A 209 -10.40 -7.19 -35.88
N THR A 210 -9.55 -6.18 -36.03
CA THR A 210 -8.81 -5.58 -34.93
C THR A 210 -9.51 -4.32 -34.48
N ILE A 211 -9.92 -4.28 -33.21
CA ILE A 211 -10.55 -3.11 -32.58
C ILE A 211 -9.57 -2.54 -31.55
N LEU A 212 -9.19 -1.27 -31.74
CA LEU A 212 -8.43 -0.48 -30.79
C LEU A 212 -9.38 0.47 -30.06
N PHE A 213 -9.41 0.38 -28.73
CA PHE A 213 -10.30 1.18 -27.90
C PHE A 213 -9.64 1.56 -26.56
N LEU A 214 -10.05 2.70 -26.02
CA LEU A 214 -9.63 3.25 -24.74
C LEU A 214 -10.68 2.94 -23.68
N VAL A 215 -10.25 2.46 -22.52
CA VAL A 215 -11.15 2.10 -21.41
C VAL A 215 -10.54 2.48 -20.07
N ASP A 216 -11.36 2.85 -19.12
CA ASP A 216 -10.94 2.87 -17.73
C ASP A 216 -10.48 1.49 -17.21
N PRO A 217 -9.34 1.42 -16.48
CA PRO A 217 -8.83 0.17 -15.90
C PRO A 217 -9.83 -0.59 -15.00
N GLY A 218 -10.86 0.10 -14.49
CA GLY A 218 -11.90 -0.50 -13.64
C GLY A 218 -12.78 -1.51 -14.38
N HIS A 219 -13.04 -1.28 -15.67
CA HIS A 219 -13.92 -2.11 -16.50
C HIS A 219 -13.18 -3.23 -17.23
N PHE A 220 -11.85 -3.31 -17.10
CA PHE A 220 -11.04 -4.32 -17.77
C PHE A 220 -11.55 -5.76 -17.55
N LYS A 221 -11.93 -6.10 -16.32
CA LYS A 221 -12.41 -7.45 -15.98
C LYS A 221 -13.77 -7.78 -16.62
N GLU A 222 -14.64 -6.79 -16.73
CA GLU A 222 -15.95 -6.95 -17.38
C GLU A 222 -15.79 -7.13 -18.89
N ILE A 223 -14.88 -6.36 -19.50
CA ILE A 223 -14.59 -6.44 -20.93
C ILE A 223 -13.88 -7.75 -21.27
N ASP A 224 -12.92 -8.20 -20.47
CA ASP A 224 -12.27 -9.50 -20.67
C ASP A 224 -13.28 -10.66 -20.64
N GLY A 225 -14.20 -10.65 -19.67
CA GLY A 225 -15.29 -11.63 -19.62
C GLY A 225 -16.23 -11.56 -20.85
N LEU A 226 -16.48 -10.36 -21.36
CA LEU A 226 -17.31 -10.12 -22.53
C LEU A 226 -16.62 -10.61 -23.82
N VAL A 227 -15.32 -10.36 -23.95
CA VAL A 227 -14.49 -10.87 -25.06
C VAL A 227 -14.44 -12.39 -25.04
N GLN A 228 -14.23 -13.02 -23.89
CA GLN A 228 -14.18 -14.48 -23.77
C GLN A 228 -15.52 -15.14 -24.09
N SER A 229 -16.63 -14.57 -23.62
CA SER A 229 -17.97 -15.11 -23.87
C SER A 229 -18.43 -14.99 -25.32
N GLU A 230 -18.18 -13.84 -25.97
CA GLU A 230 -18.58 -13.62 -27.37
C GLU A 230 -17.66 -14.33 -28.38
N SER A 231 -16.38 -14.50 -28.05
CA SER A 231 -15.41 -15.19 -28.91
C SER A 231 -15.30 -16.69 -28.68
N LYS A 232 -16.04 -17.26 -27.71
CA LYS A 232 -15.89 -18.65 -27.26
C LYS A 232 -14.42 -19.00 -26.92
N GLY A 233 -13.67 -18.05 -26.38
CA GLY A 233 -12.25 -18.20 -26.02
C GLY A 233 -11.25 -18.15 -27.18
N SER A 234 -11.66 -17.72 -28.38
CA SER A 234 -10.74 -17.56 -29.53
C SER A 234 -10.10 -16.19 -29.65
N ALA A 235 -10.62 -15.18 -28.93
CA ALA A 235 -10.08 -13.82 -28.95
C ALA A 235 -9.24 -13.54 -27.71
N PHE A 236 -8.12 -12.84 -27.91
CA PHE A 236 -7.24 -12.37 -26.86
C PHE A 236 -7.28 -10.84 -26.77
N LEU A 237 -7.25 -10.37 -25.53
CA LEU A 237 -7.20 -8.95 -25.19
C LEU A 237 -5.74 -8.55 -25.03
N GLU A 238 -5.20 -7.81 -25.99
CA GLU A 238 -3.85 -7.28 -25.94
C GLU A 238 -3.86 -5.88 -25.31
N ILE A 239 -3.07 -5.68 -24.25
CA ILE A 239 -2.91 -4.36 -23.64
C ILE A 239 -1.79 -3.64 -24.41
N MET A 240 -2.14 -2.59 -25.15
CA MET A 240 -1.18 -1.84 -25.96
C MET A 240 -0.44 -0.79 -25.13
N SER A 241 -1.16 -0.03 -24.31
CA SER A 241 -0.55 0.94 -23.39
C SER A 241 -1.42 1.17 -22.15
N TYR A 242 -0.76 1.35 -21.01
CA TYR A 242 -1.39 1.74 -19.75
C TYR A 242 -1.58 3.26 -19.61
N LYS A 243 -0.98 4.04 -20.51
CA LYS A 243 -1.06 5.51 -20.51
C LYS A 243 -1.09 5.99 -21.97
N GLU A 244 -2.17 6.62 -22.40
CA GLU A 244 -2.10 7.47 -23.58
C GLU A 244 -1.51 8.82 -23.15
N VAL A 245 -0.18 8.90 -23.17
CA VAL A 245 0.51 10.19 -23.18
C VAL A 245 0.60 10.56 -24.65
N VAL A 246 -0.06 11.65 -25.05
CA VAL A 246 0.18 12.21 -26.38
C VAL A 246 1.62 12.75 -26.35
N LEU A 247 2.57 11.95 -26.83
CA LEU A 247 3.88 12.42 -27.22
C LEU A 247 3.70 13.23 -28.50
N THR A 248 3.28 14.49 -28.36
CA THR A 248 3.54 15.46 -29.41
C THR A 248 5.05 15.65 -29.44
N ASP A 249 5.71 15.04 -30.42
CA ASP A 249 7.10 15.29 -30.83
C ASP A 249 7.26 16.70 -31.43
N GLU A 250 6.83 17.74 -30.71
CA GLU A 250 7.07 19.12 -31.12
C GLU A 250 7.68 19.91 -29.97
N TYR A 251 8.77 20.62 -30.31
CA TYR A 251 9.67 21.44 -29.50
C TYR A 251 10.98 20.75 -29.05
N PHE A 252 11.84 20.50 -30.04
CA PHE A 252 13.27 20.84 -29.94
C PHE A 252 13.45 22.36 -30.06
#